data_AF-A0A819E1X2-F1
#
_entry.id   AF-A0A819E1X2-F1
#
_cell.length_a   1.000
_cell.length_b   1.000
_cell.length_c   1.000
_cell.angle_alpha   90.00
_cell.angle_beta   90.00
_cell.angle_gamma   90.00
#
_symmetry.space_group_name_H-M   'P 1'
#
loop_
_entity.id
_entity.type
_entity.pdbx_description
1 polymer ?
#
loop_
_entity_poly.entity_id
_entity_poly.type
_entity_poly.pdbx_seq_one_letter_code
_entity_poly.pdbx_strand_id
1 'polypeptide(L)'
;NVVRLEVVKIEKKLTNEQLNYLHEYYRINQYPGLWGTEEIAKQWNIDDFDFHMDLMEWFFCRRMAEIALEHRRSEAKVASA
;
A
#
# COMPACT_ATOMS: atom_id res chain seq x y z
N ASN A 1 -5.83 -9.41 -12.11
CA ASN A 1 -6.27 -8.57 -10.97
C ASN A 1 -5.35 -7.35 -10.94
N VAL A 2 -5.79 -6.24 -11.53
CA VAL A 2 -4.98 -5.03 -11.81
C VAL A 2 -4.37 -4.44 -10.53
N VAL A 3 -5.11 -4.48 -9.41
CA VAL A 3 -4.66 -4.00 -8.09
C VAL A 3 -3.39 -4.71 -7.59
N ARG A 4 -3.20 -5.99 -7.95
CA ARG A 4 -2.00 -6.75 -7.56
C ARG A 4 -0.77 -6.38 -8.39
N LEU A 5 -0.95 -5.85 -9.59
CA LEU A 5 0.16 -5.51 -10.49
C LEU A 5 0.81 -4.17 -10.10
N GLU A 6 0.02 -3.17 -9.71
CA GLU A 6 0.52 -1.85 -9.30
C GLU A 6 1.27 -1.90 -7.96
N VAL A 7 0.78 -2.68 -6.98
CA VAL A 7 1.50 -2.92 -5.71
C VAL A 7 2.92 -3.46 -5.97
N VAL A 8 3.08 -4.35 -6.95
CA VAL A 8 4.36 -4.99 -7.28
C VAL A 8 5.34 -4.01 -7.95
N LYS A 9 4.87 -2.88 -8.49
CA LYS A 9 5.71 -1.92 -9.23
C LYS A 9 6.63 -1.13 -8.29
N ILE A 10 6.11 -0.56 -7.20
CA ILE A 10 6.94 0.16 -6.24
C ILE A 10 7.73 -0.81 -5.35
N GLU A 11 7.18 -1.96 -4.98
CA GLU A 11 7.86 -2.93 -4.10
C GLU A 11 9.20 -3.42 -4.71
N LYS A 12 9.33 -3.39 -6.04
CA LYS A 12 10.59 -3.70 -6.75
C LYS A 12 11.64 -2.58 -6.70
N LYS A 13 11.25 -1.35 -6.41
CA LYS A 13 12.14 -0.19 -6.27
C LYS A 13 12.67 -0.04 -4.85
N LEU A 14 12.02 -0.65 -3.87
CA LEU A 14 12.34 -0.53 -2.45
C LEU A 14 13.34 -1.60 -2.00
N THR A 15 14.20 -1.26 -1.05
CA THR A 15 14.96 -2.27 -0.30
C THR A 15 14.03 -3.07 0.61
N ASN A 16 14.47 -4.24 1.08
CA ASN A 16 13.70 -5.02 2.06
C ASN A 16 13.41 -4.22 3.35
N GLU A 17 14.33 -3.36 3.77
CA GLU A 17 14.13 -2.50 4.95
C GLU A 17 13.04 -1.46 4.70
N GLN A 18 13.05 -0.79 3.55
CA GLN A 18 12.02 0.18 3.16
C GLN A 18 10.65 -0.50 3.00
N LEU A 19 10.62 -1.69 2.40
CA LEU A 19 9.39 -2.48 2.24
C LEU A 19 8.83 -2.91 3.60
N ASN A 20 9.68 -3.39 4.50
CA ASN A 20 9.28 -3.74 5.85
C ASN A 20 8.72 -2.52 6.57
N TYR A 21 9.43 -1.39 6.57
CA TYR A 21 8.96 -0.14 7.13
C TYR A 21 7.58 0.25 6.59
N LEU A 22 7.39 0.17 5.27
CA LEU A 22 6.12 0.55 4.64
C LEU A 22 4.96 -0.35 5.09
N HIS A 23 5.21 -1.66 5.27
CA HIS A 23 4.25 -2.57 5.89
C HIS A 23 3.97 -2.26 7.36
N GLU A 24 4.98 -1.91 8.15
CA GLU A 24 4.80 -1.52 9.54
C GLU A 24 3.99 -0.24 9.67
N TYR A 25 4.34 0.76 8.86
CA TYR A 25 3.62 2.03 8.77
C TYR A 25 2.16 1.79 8.40
N TYR A 26 1.89 0.97 7.38
CA TYR A 26 0.52 0.66 6.94
C TYR A 26 -0.34 0.05 8.06
N ARG A 27 0.24 -0.78 8.94
CA ARG A 27 -0.49 -1.33 10.09
C ARG A 27 -0.93 -0.27 11.10
N ILE A 28 -0.20 0.84 11.18
CA ILE A 28 -0.48 1.95 12.11
C ILE A 28 -1.37 2.99 11.44
N ASN A 29 -1.08 3.34 10.19
CA ASN A 29 -1.77 4.36 9.43
C ASN A 29 -1.97 3.95 7.98
N GLN A 30 -3.20 3.56 7.64
CA GLN A 30 -3.58 3.19 6.27
C GLN A 30 -3.83 4.41 5.37
N TYR A 31 -3.98 5.61 5.93
CA TYR A 31 -4.36 6.84 5.22
C TYR A 31 -3.38 8.00 5.53
N PRO A 32 -2.09 7.87 5.17
CA PRO A 32 -1.08 8.91 5.43
C PRO A 32 -1.36 10.26 4.78
N GLY A 33 -2.16 10.28 3.70
CA GLY A 33 -2.36 11.46 2.88
C GLY A 33 -1.04 11.95 2.25
N LEU A 34 -1.08 13.18 1.75
CA LEU A 34 0.08 13.83 1.12
C LEU A 34 1.24 13.98 2.12
N TRP A 35 0.98 14.59 3.28
CA TRP A 35 2.03 14.84 4.27
C TRP A 35 2.74 13.56 4.74
N GLY A 36 1.99 12.49 5.06
CA GLY A 36 2.61 11.26 5.52
C GLY A 36 3.44 10.55 4.46
N THR A 37 3.06 10.62 3.18
CA THR A 37 3.85 10.01 2.09
C THR A 37 5.06 10.87 1.72
N GLU A 38 5.00 12.20 1.87
CA GLU A 38 6.18 13.06 1.77
C GLU A 38 7.20 12.81 2.89
N GLU A 39 6.74 12.60 4.13
CA GLU A 39 7.63 12.30 5.26
C GLU A 39 8.41 11.00 5.03
N ILE A 40 7.77 9.98 4.49
CA ILE A 40 8.42 8.70 4.12
C ILE A 40 9.48 8.93 3.04
N ALA A 41 9.15 9.67 1.97
CA ALA A 41 10.09 9.97 0.89
C ALA A 41 11.32 10.75 1.41
N LYS A 42 11.09 11.77 2.25
CA LYS A 42 12.14 12.55 2.92
C LYS A 42 13.03 11.68 3.81
N GLN A 43 12.44 10.76 4.59
CA GLN A 43 13.20 9.83 5.44
C GLN A 43 14.18 8.98 4.61
N TRP A 44 13.83 8.66 3.37
CA TRP A 44 14.67 7.88 2.46
C TRP A 44 15.59 8.73 1.57
N ASN A 45 15.63 10.05 1.80
CA ASN A 45 16.33 11.03 0.98
C ASN A 45 15.96 10.92 -0.52
N ILE A 46 14.68 10.65 -0.79
CA ILE A 46 14.12 10.61 -2.15
C ILE A 46 13.29 11.88 -2.34
N ASP A 47 13.80 12.79 -3.15
CA ASP A 47 13.10 14.01 -3.58
C ASP A 47 12.61 13.83 -5.02
N ASP A 48 11.59 12.98 -5.17
CA ASP A 48 10.98 12.61 -6.44
C ASP A 48 9.46 12.58 -6.30
N PHE A 49 8.78 13.44 -7.07
CA PHE A 49 7.33 13.52 -7.09
C PHE A 49 6.67 12.22 -7.59
N ASP A 50 7.30 11.53 -8.56
CA ASP A 50 6.75 10.27 -9.07
C ASP A 50 6.85 9.17 -8.01
N PHE A 51 7.92 9.17 -7.20
CA PHE A 51 8.05 8.26 -6.08
C PHE A 51 6.98 8.50 -5.01
N HIS A 52 6.68 9.76 -4.73
CA HIS A 52 5.61 10.13 -3.82
C HIS A 52 4.24 9.65 -4.30
N MET A 53 3.95 9.82 -5.60
CA MET A 53 2.73 9.31 -6.22
C MET A 53 2.66 7.77 -6.20
N ASP A 54 3.78 7.09 -6.45
CA ASP A 54 3.89 5.63 -6.34
C ASP A 54 3.56 5.17 -4.90
N LEU A 55 4.01 5.90 -3.86
CA LEU A 55 3.68 5.58 -2.47
C LEU A 55 2.18 5.73 -2.21
N MET A 56 1.58 6.85 -2.63
CA MET A 56 0.14 7.06 -2.49
C MET A 56 -0.68 5.95 -3.17
N GLU A 57 -0.27 5.56 -4.37
CA GLU A 57 -0.88 4.46 -5.12
C GLU A 57 -0.74 3.14 -4.37
N TRP A 58 0.44 2.82 -3.82
CA TRP A 58 0.64 1.60 -3.04
C TRP A 58 -0.30 1.51 -1.83
N PHE A 59 -0.46 2.60 -1.06
CA PHE A 59 -1.41 2.65 0.06
C PHE A 59 -2.84 2.43 -0.42
N PHE A 60 -3.22 3.06 -1.54
CA PHE A 60 -4.54 2.87 -2.12
C PHE A 60 -4.79 1.41 -2.54
N CYS A 61 -3.88 0.82 -3.32
CA CYS A 61 -4.03 -0.53 -3.80
C CYS A 61 -4.03 -1.57 -2.67
N ARG A 62 -3.22 -1.38 -1.62
CA ARG A 62 -3.24 -2.24 -0.43
C ARG A 62 -4.61 -2.25 0.24
N ARG A 63 -5.23 -1.08 0.45
CA ARG A 63 -6.59 -0.99 1.01
C ARG A 63 -7.63 -1.67 0.12
N MET A 64 -7.57 -1.42 -1.19
CA MET A 64 -8.51 -2.05 -2.13
C MET A 64 -8.39 -3.58 -2.14
N ALA A 65 -7.17 -4.10 -2.00
CA ALA A 65 -6.94 -5.54 -1.91
C ALA A 65 -7.54 -6.15 -0.63
N GLU A 66 -7.44 -5.46 0.50
CA GLU A 66 -8.03 -5.89 1.78
C GLU A 66 -9.56 -5.90 1.71
N ILE A 67 -10.18 -4.82 1.20
CA ILE A 67 -11.63 -4.72 1.01
C ILE A 67 -12.13 -5.85 0.10
N ALA A 68 -11.43 -6.11 -1.02
CA ALA A 68 -11.80 -7.19 -1.94
C ALA A 68 -11.61 -8.60 -1.33
N LEU A 69 -10.71 -8.77 -0.36
CA LEU A 69 -10.56 -10.01 0.39
C LEU A 69 -11.69 -10.18 1.41
N GLU A 70 -12.07 -9.12 2.10
CA GLU A 70 -13.17 -9.13 3.06
C GLU A 70 -14.51 -9.40 2.39
N HIS A 71 -14.79 -8.78 1.25
CA HIS A 71 -16.00 -9.02 0.47
C HIS A 71 -16.15 -10.50 0.11
N ARG A 72 -15.10 -11.10 -0.46
CA ARG A 72 -15.08 -12.53 -0.82
C ARG A 72 -15.25 -13.45 0.38
N ARG A 73 -14.67 -13.10 1.53
CA ARG A 73 -14.84 -13.86 2.77
C ARG A 73 -16.28 -13.80 3.27
N SER A 74 -16.92 -12.64 3.18
CA SER A 74 -18.33 -12.47 3.55
C SER A 74 -19.26 -13.26 2.63
N GLU A 75 -19.04 -13.22 1.32
CA GLU A 75 -19.78 -14.03 0.34
C GLU A 75 -19.65 -15.53 0.63
N ALA A 76 -18.44 -16.02 0.92
CA ALA A 76 -18.20 -17.43 1.23
C ALA A 76 -18.89 -17.88 2.54
N LYS A 77 -18.99 -16.99 3.53
CA LYS A 77 -19.73 -17.29 4.78
C LYS A 77 -21.22 -17.39 4.54
N VAL A 78 -21.79 -16.49 3.74
CA VAL A 78 -23.22 -16.52 3.38
C VAL A 78 -23.55 -17.77 2.55
N ALA A 79 -22.68 -18.16 1.62
CA ALA A 79 -22.87 -19.35 0.80
C ALA A 79 -22.72 -20.68 1.56
N SER A 80 -22.11 -20.68 2.75
CA SER A 80 -21.90 -21.88 3.58
C SER A 80 -22.87 -21.99 4.78
N ALA A 81 -23.77 -21.03 4.93
CA ALA A 81 -24.86 -21.02 5.92
C ALA A 81 -26.19 -21.44 5.28
#